data_AF-A0A2V8LRA2-F1
#
_entry.id   AF-A0A2V8LRA2-F1
#
_cell.length_a   1.000
_cell.length_b   1.000
_cell.length_c   1.000
_cell.angle_alpha   90.00
_cell.angle_beta   90.00
_cell.angle_gamma   90.00
#
_symmetry.space_group_name_H-M   'P 1'
#
loop_
_entity.id
_entity.type
_entity.pdbx_description
1 polymer ?
#
loop_
_entity_poly.entity_id
_entity_poly.type
_entity_poly.pdbx_seq_one_letter_code
_entity_poly.pdbx_strand_id
1 'polypeptide(L)'
;MEFIKDFINALTAPYFLITAAAILLFVSLKYADKFYTNKSALIVFGIMFGFLGLSVLDPNFRLIVTKPDNVPIVGMLFLVPFFTWFSLREAVRNDKRTSEGKP
;
A
#
# COMPACT_ATOMS: atom_id res chain seq x y z
N MET A 1 1.21 12.05 -25.39
CA MET A 1 2.05 11.34 -24.39
C MET A 1 2.61 12.29 -23.32
N GLU A 2 2.93 13.55 -23.65
CA GLU A 2 3.42 14.53 -22.65
C GLU A 2 2.40 14.81 -21.54
N PHE A 3 1.14 15.09 -21.87
CA PHE A 3 0.09 15.32 -20.86
C PHE A 3 -0.02 14.22 -19.78
N ILE A 4 0.07 12.95 -20.17
CA ILE A 4 0.00 11.81 -19.22
C ILE A 4 1.24 11.81 -18.32
N LYS A 5 2.43 12.06 -18.88
CA LYS A 5 3.67 12.14 -18.11
C LYS A 5 3.63 13.32 -17.15
N ASP A 6 3.19 14.49 -17.59
CA ASP A 6 3.09 15.69 -16.76
C ASP A 6 2.07 15.50 -15.63
N PHE A 7 0.95 14.83 -15.92
CA PHE A 7 -0.03 14.45 -14.90
C PHE A 7 0.57 13.50 -13.86
N ILE A 8 1.25 12.44 -14.29
CA ILE A 8 1.91 11.48 -13.37
C ILE A 8 3.00 12.20 -12.56
N ASN A 9 3.82 13.04 -13.19
CA ASN A 9 4.86 13.81 -12.52
C ASN A 9 4.27 14.75 -11.46
N ALA A 10 3.16 15.43 -11.75
CA ALA A 10 2.47 16.28 -10.79
C ALA A 10 1.88 15.46 -9.62
N LEU A 11 1.27 14.30 -9.91
CA LEU A 11 0.68 13.41 -8.91
C LEU A 11 1.75 12.75 -8.01
N THR A 12 2.93 12.48 -8.56
CA THR A 12 4.05 11.83 -7.86
C THR A 12 5.07 12.83 -7.33
N ALA A 13 4.84 14.14 -7.51
CA ALA A 13 5.69 15.18 -6.98
C ALA A 13 5.83 15.02 -5.45
N PRO A 14 7.05 15.05 -4.88
CA PRO A 14 7.28 14.70 -3.48
C PRO A 14 6.39 15.47 -2.49
N TYR A 15 6.24 16.79 -2.69
CA TYR A 15 5.41 17.63 -1.82
C TYR A 15 3.94 17.20 -1.84
N PHE A 16 3.40 16.83 -3.01
CA PHE A 16 2.02 16.40 -3.14
C PHE A 16 1.85 15.00 -2.56
N LEU A 17 2.70 14.05 -2.97
CA LEU A 17 2.62 12.65 -2.56
C LEU A 17 2.76 12.47 -1.04
N ILE A 18 3.75 13.14 -0.43
CA ILE A 18 3.98 13.04 1.03
C ILE A 18 2.81 13.69 1.80
N THR A 19 2.33 14.85 1.34
CA THR A 19 1.18 15.51 1.97
C THR A 19 -0.08 14.66 1.86
N ALA A 20 -0.36 14.11 0.68
CA ALA A 20 -1.50 13.23 0.45
C ALA A 20 -1.40 11.95 1.30
N ALA A 21 -0.20 11.34 1.39
CA ALA A 21 0.05 10.17 2.22
C ALA A 21 -0.16 10.45 3.72
N ALA A 22 0.30 11.61 4.21
CA ALA A 22 0.08 12.02 5.59
C ALA A 22 -1.41 12.22 5.89
N ILE A 23 -2.14 12.94 5.03
CA ILE A 23 -3.60 13.09 5.16
C ILE A 23 -4.29 11.73 5.15
N LEU A 24 -3.92 10.85 4.20
CA LEU A 24 -4.46 9.50 4.10
C LEU A 24 -4.19 8.69 5.38
N LEU A 25 -3.00 8.80 5.97
CA LEU A 25 -2.69 8.16 7.24
C LEU A 25 -3.66 8.61 8.34
N PHE A 26 -3.83 9.92 8.56
CA PHE A 26 -4.75 10.41 9.59
C PHE A 26 -6.21 10.03 9.32
N VAL A 27 -6.66 10.10 8.08
CA VAL A 27 -8.01 9.66 7.68
C VAL A 27 -8.19 8.16 7.92
N SER A 28 -7.17 7.35 7.58
CA SER A 28 -7.22 5.90 7.78
C SER A 28 -7.31 5.52 9.25
N LEU A 29 -6.63 6.26 10.14
CA LEU A 29 -6.68 6.04 11.58
C LEU A 29 -8.02 6.50 12.17
N LYS A 30 -8.59 7.62 11.69
CA LYS A 30 -9.90 8.10 12.12
C LYS A 30 -11.03 7.13 11.76
N TYR A 31 -10.91 6.44 10.63
CA TYR A 31 -11.91 5.47 10.14
C TYR A 31 -11.31 4.06 10.05
N ALA A 32 -10.57 3.65 11.09
CA ALA A 32 -9.79 2.43 11.11
C ALA A 32 -10.62 1.16 10.86
N ASP A 33 -11.86 1.13 11.35
CA ASP A 33 -12.84 0.06 11.14
C ASP A 33 -13.18 -0.18 9.67
N LYS A 34 -13.06 0.86 8.83
CA LYS A 34 -13.31 0.80 7.39
C LYS A 34 -12.03 0.56 6.58
N PHE A 35 -10.91 1.14 7.03
CA PHE A 35 -9.62 1.07 6.31
C PHE A 35 -8.86 -0.24 6.53
N TYR A 36 -8.93 -0.85 7.71
CA TYR A 36 -8.14 -2.03 8.08
C TYR A 36 -8.99 -3.30 8.07
N THR A 37 -9.59 -3.62 6.92
CA THR A 37 -10.44 -4.80 6.72
C THR A 37 -9.80 -5.81 5.78
N ASN A 38 -10.32 -7.05 5.74
CA ASN A 38 -9.89 -8.04 4.74
C ASN A 38 -10.18 -7.57 3.31
N LYS A 39 -11.29 -6.83 3.14
CA LYS A 39 -11.71 -6.30 1.84
C LYS A 39 -10.74 -5.23 1.34
N SER A 40 -10.34 -4.29 2.19
CA SER A 40 -9.37 -3.26 1.79
C SER A 40 -8.00 -3.86 1.46
N ALA A 41 -7.52 -4.84 2.25
CA ALA A 41 -6.31 -5.58 1.91
C ALA A 41 -6.42 -6.29 0.56
N LEU A 42 -7.51 -7.02 0.31
CA LEU A 42 -7.69 -7.72 -0.97
C LEU A 42 -7.63 -6.75 -2.15
N ILE A 43 -8.26 -5.58 -2.03
CA ILE A 43 -8.23 -4.55 -3.07
C ILE A 43 -6.81 -3.99 -3.24
N VAL A 44 -6.16 -3.56 -2.16
CA VAL A 44 -4.82 -2.94 -2.22
C VAL A 44 -3.79 -3.94 -2.73
N PHE A 45 -3.68 -5.12 -2.13
CA PHE A 45 -2.73 -6.14 -2.58
C PHE A 45 -3.08 -6.67 -3.97
N GLY A 46 -4.36 -6.82 -4.31
CA GLY A 46 -4.77 -7.20 -5.66
C GLY A 46 -4.30 -6.20 -6.71
N ILE A 47 -4.44 -4.90 -6.44
CA ILE A 47 -3.90 -3.84 -7.30
C ILE A 47 -2.39 -3.92 -7.35
N MET A 48 -1.69 -4.06 -6.22
CA MET A 48 -0.22 -4.12 -6.19
C MET A 48 0.34 -5.32 -6.97
N PHE A 49 -0.22 -6.52 -6.77
CA PHE A 49 0.18 -7.71 -7.51
C PHE A 49 -0.20 -7.62 -8.98
N GLY A 50 -1.38 -7.06 -9.30
CA GLY A 50 -1.80 -6.81 -10.67
C GLY A 50 -0.84 -5.86 -11.39
N PHE A 51 -0.49 -4.73 -10.77
CA PHE A 51 0.49 -3.79 -11.31
C PHE A 51 1.87 -4.43 -11.46
N LEU A 52 2.38 -5.14 -10.45
CA LEU A 52 3.66 -5.85 -10.57
C LEU A 52 3.64 -6.86 -11.71
N GLY A 53 2.57 -7.67 -11.80
CA GLY A 53 2.42 -8.69 -12.85
C GLY A 53 2.41 -8.07 -14.25
N LEU A 54 1.69 -6.96 -14.44
CA LEU A 54 1.70 -6.20 -15.69
C LEU A 54 3.07 -5.56 -15.96
N SER A 55 3.74 -5.00 -14.95
CA SER A 55 5.05 -4.36 -15.09
C SER A 55 6.15 -5.35 -15.46
N VAL A 56 6.10 -6.59 -14.97
CA VAL A 56 7.08 -7.64 -15.30
C VAL A 56 7.01 -8.06 -16.78
N LEU A 57 5.94 -7.73 -17.51
CA LEU A 57 5.85 -7.92 -18.95
C LEU A 57 6.77 -6.95 -19.73
N ASP A 58 7.18 -5.83 -19.14
CA ASP A 58 8.18 -4.92 -19.72
C ASP A 58 9.60 -5.48 -19.48
N PRO A 59 10.38 -5.77 -20.55
CA PRO A 59 11.75 -6.26 -20.42
C PRO A 59 12.66 -5.35 -19.59
N ASN A 60 12.53 -4.02 -19.70
CA ASN A 60 13.36 -3.07 -18.96
C ASN A 60 13.05 -3.11 -17.47
N PHE A 61 11.77 -3.14 -17.11
CA PHE A 61 11.35 -3.28 -15.72
C PHE A 61 11.83 -4.60 -15.14
N ARG A 62 11.61 -5.72 -15.85
CA ARG A 62 12.03 -7.05 -15.43
C ARG A 62 13.54 -7.11 -15.16
N LEU A 63 14.36 -6.57 -16.06
CA LEU A 63 15.82 -6.51 -15.89
C LEU A 63 16.26 -5.76 -14.63
N ILE A 64 15.46 -4.80 -14.15
CA ILE A 64 15.73 -4.06 -12.93
C ILE A 64 15.28 -4.87 -11.72
N VAL A 65 14.02 -5.31 -11.69
CA VAL A 65 13.44 -5.94 -10.48
C VAL A 65 13.97 -7.34 -10.18
N THR A 66 14.50 -8.06 -11.17
CA THR A 66 15.10 -9.40 -10.97
C THR A 66 16.58 -9.35 -10.59
N LYS A 67 17.19 -8.17 -10.45
CA LYS A 67 18.57 -8.09 -9.96
C LYS A 67 18.64 -8.62 -8.51
N PRO A 68 19.66 -9.41 -8.13
CA PRO A 68 19.73 -10.04 -6.81
C PRO A 68 19.57 -9.07 -5.63
N ASP A 69 20.07 -7.85 -5.75
CA ASP A 69 19.96 -6.76 -4.77
C ASP A 69 18.57 -6.11 -4.72
N ASN A 70 17.80 -6.20 -5.81
CA ASN A 70 16.45 -5.64 -5.89
C ASN A 70 15.36 -6.63 -5.46
N VAL A 71 15.61 -7.94 -5.49
CA VAL A 71 14.62 -8.94 -5.04
C VAL A 71 14.14 -8.68 -3.60
N PRO A 72 15.01 -8.38 -2.61
CA PRO A 72 14.56 -7.99 -1.27
C PRO A 72 13.70 -6.71 -1.27
N ILE A 73 14.03 -5.72 -2.11
CA ILE A 73 13.27 -4.46 -2.22
C ILE A 73 11.86 -4.73 -2.74
N VAL A 74 11.73 -5.54 -3.80
CA VAL A 74 10.43 -5.95 -4.31
C VAL A 74 9.64 -6.69 -3.23
N GLY A 75 10.29 -7.56 -2.44
CA GLY A 75 9.66 -8.20 -1.28
C GLY A 75 9.16 -7.19 -0.25
N MET A 76 9.98 -6.20 0.12
CA MET A 76 9.60 -5.15 1.07
C MET A 76 8.40 -4.32 0.62
N LEU A 77 8.20 -4.12 -0.69
CA LEU A 77 7.01 -3.45 -1.22
C LEU A 77 5.71 -4.15 -0.79
N PHE A 78 5.72 -5.47 -0.57
CA PHE A 78 4.55 -6.20 -0.10
C PHE A 78 4.56 -6.42 1.41
N LEU A 79 5.72 -6.75 1.98
CA LEU A 79 5.83 -7.08 3.41
C LEU A 79 5.53 -5.87 4.30
N VAL A 80 6.03 -4.68 3.97
CA VAL A 80 5.83 -3.50 4.81
C VAL A 80 4.35 -3.10 4.88
N PRO A 81 3.61 -2.94 3.75
CA PRO A 81 2.18 -2.70 3.81
C PRO A 81 1.41 -3.85 4.46
N PHE A 82 1.84 -5.11 4.29
CA PHE A 82 1.16 -6.27 4.85
C PHE A 82 1.21 -6.25 6.38
N PHE A 83 2.40 -6.12 6.97
CA PHE A 83 2.53 -6.08 8.42
C PHE A 83 1.94 -4.81 9.02
N THR A 84 1.94 -3.70 8.27
CA THR A 84 1.24 -2.46 8.67
C THR A 84 -0.27 -2.67 8.73
N TRP A 85 -0.87 -3.21 7.67
CA TRP A 85 -2.31 -3.51 7.66
C TRP A 85 -2.67 -4.57 8.70
N PHE A 86 -1.89 -5.64 8.82
CA PHE A 86 -2.15 -6.74 9.74
C PHE A 86 -2.16 -6.25 11.20
N SER A 87 -1.13 -5.51 11.61
CA SER A 87 -1.04 -4.97 12.97
C SER A 87 -2.20 -4.03 13.31
N LEU A 88 -2.56 -3.12 12.38
CA LEU A 88 -3.68 -2.18 12.58
C LEU A 88 -5.05 -2.86 12.57
N ARG A 89 -5.23 -3.90 11.74
CA ARG A 89 -6.45 -4.73 11.76
C ARG A 89 -6.61 -5.45 13.10
N GLU A 90 -5.55 -6.02 13.64
CA GLU A 90 -5.61 -6.67 14.96
C GLU A 90 -5.86 -5.66 16.08
N ALA A 91 -5.27 -4.45 16.01
CA ALA A 91 -5.57 -3.36 16.94
C ALA A 91 -7.08 -3.02 16.93
N VAL A 92 -7.68 -2.79 15.76
CA VAL A 92 -9.13 -2.51 15.64
C VAL A 92 -9.99 -3.63 16.21
N ARG A 93 -9.60 -4.90 15.99
CA ARG A 93 -10.32 -6.06 16.55
C ARG A 93 -10.21 -6.12 18.06
N ASN A 94 -9.06 -5.78 18.62
CA ASN A 94 -8.83 -5.74 20.06
C ASN A 94 -9.61 -4.59 20.72
N ASP A 95 -9.66 -3.41 20.10
CA ASP A 95 -10.45 -2.28 20.59
C ASP A 95 -11.94 -2.65 20.65
N LYS A 96 -12.44 -3.34 19.61
CA LYS A 96 -13.82 -3.84 19.59
C LYS A 96 -14.08 -4.86 20.70
N ARG A 97 -13.20 -5.86 20.89
CA ARG A 97 -13.32 -6.85 21.98
C ARG A 97 -13.33 -6.18 23.36
N THR A 98 -12.43 -5.21 23.56
CA THR A 98 -12.35 -4.43 24.80
C THR A 98 -13.65 -3.68 25.07
N SER A 99 -14.22 -3.04 24.04
CA SER A 99 -15.52 -2.34 24.16
C SER A 99 -16.69 -3.28 24.47
N GLU A 100 -16.58 -4.55 24.08
CA GLU A 100 -17.55 -5.60 24.36
C GLU A 100 -17.29 -6.31 25.71
N GLY A 101 -16.28 -5.87 26.49
CA GLY A 101 -15.88 -6.50 27.75
C GLY A 101 -15.28 -7.90 27.58
N LYS A 102 -14.80 -8.24 26.38
CA LYS A 102 -14.15 -9.51 26.07
C LYS A 102 -12.65 -9.41 26.33
N PRO A 103 -11.98 -10.51 26.76
CA PRO A 103 -10.53 -10.58 26.72
C PRO A 103 -10.03 -10.46 25.27
#